data_AF-A3QRJ2-F1
#
_entry.id   AF-A3QRJ2-F1
#
_cell.length_a   1.000
_cell.length_b   1.000
_cell.length_c   1.000
_cell.angle_alpha   90.00
_cell.angle_beta   90.00
_cell.angle_gamma   90.00
#
_symmetry.space_group_name_H-M   'P 1'
#
loop_
_entity.id
_entity.type
_entity.pdbx_description
1 polymer ?
#
loop_
_entity_poly.entity_id
_entity_poly.type
_entity_poly.pdbx_seq_one_letter_code
_entity_poly.pdbx_strand_id
1 'polypeptide(L)'
;VSSPDAAAQTKLTGGRAVFKKLFEMAPGAKALFTRVNVDNFESPEFNGHIMRVMGGLDVLVNYLEDTATLDSLLAHLASQHAVRAGVTKGAFELMAKVLMGGLPKVVENFNPDAW
;
A
#
# COMPACT_ATOMS: atom_id res chain seq x y z
N VAL A 1 -24.32 9.76 0.21
CA VAL A 1 -23.92 8.53 -0.52
C VAL A 1 -22.58 8.82 -1.18
N SER A 2 -21.48 8.20 -0.77
CA SER A 2 -20.20 8.37 -1.45
C SER A 2 -20.28 7.70 -2.83
N SER A 3 -20.00 8.43 -3.91
CA SER A 3 -19.91 7.81 -5.23
C SER A 3 -18.72 6.86 -5.30
N PRO A 4 -18.74 5.83 -6.17
CA PRO A 4 -17.56 5.00 -6.44
C PRO A 4 -16.32 5.84 -6.79
N ASP A 5 -16.52 6.95 -7.48
CA ASP A 5 -15.45 7.90 -7.81
C ASP A 5 -14.84 8.56 -6.58
N ALA A 6 -15.67 8.97 -5.61
CA ALA A 6 -15.17 9.56 -4.37
C ALA A 6 -14.32 8.57 -3.56
N ALA A 7 -14.75 7.31 -3.47
CA ALA A 7 -14.00 6.26 -2.79
C ALA A 7 -12.66 5.95 -3.50
N ALA A 8 -12.67 5.90 -4.83
CA ALA A 8 -11.45 5.72 -5.63
C ALA A 8 -10.47 6.90 -5.44
N GLN A 9 -10.97 8.13 -5.40
CA GLN A 9 -10.16 9.32 -5.17
C GLN A 9 -9.55 9.36 -3.76
N THR A 10 -10.32 8.99 -2.73
CA THR A 10 -9.79 8.87 -1.36
C THR A 10 -8.69 7.82 -1.28
N LYS A 11 -8.88 6.65 -1.90
CA LYS A 11 -7.88 5.57 -1.93
C LYS A 11 -6.60 6.01 -2.64
N LEU A 12 -6.71 6.69 -3.78
CA LEU A 12 -5.56 7.23 -4.51
C LEU A 12 -4.83 8.30 -3.68
N THR A 13 -5.57 9.23 -3.08
CA THR A 13 -4.99 10.32 -2.27
C THR A 13 -4.24 9.77 -1.05
N GLY A 14 -4.86 8.84 -0.31
CA GLY A 14 -4.22 8.17 0.82
C GLY A 14 -2.99 7.38 0.41
N GLY A 15 -3.09 6.59 -0.68
CA GLY A 15 -1.96 5.82 -1.20
C GLY A 15 -0.80 6.70 -1.67
N ARG A 16 -1.07 7.84 -2.32
CA ARG A 16 -0.04 8.83 -2.68
C ARG A 16 0.66 9.38 -1.45
N ALA A 17 -0.08 9.69 -0.39
CA ALA A 17 0.51 10.17 0.86
C ALA A 17 1.45 9.13 1.49
N VAL A 18 1.05 7.84 1.47
CA VAL A 18 1.88 6.71 1.93
C VAL A 18 3.17 6.61 1.11
N PHE A 19 3.08 6.52 -0.22
CA PHE A 19 4.27 6.39 -1.07
C PHE A 19 5.18 7.62 -1.01
N LYS A 20 4.61 8.83 -0.92
CA LYS A 20 5.38 10.05 -0.74
C LYS A 20 6.20 9.97 0.55
N LYS A 21 5.56 9.60 1.67
CA LYS A 21 6.25 9.49 2.95
C LYS A 21 7.28 8.37 2.97
N LEU A 22 7.00 7.24 2.33
CA LEU A 22 7.95 6.15 2.14
C LEU A 22 9.24 6.64 1.44
N PHE A 23 9.10 7.37 0.33
CA PHE A 23 10.26 7.89 -0.41
C PHE A 23 10.95 9.07 0.27
N GLU A 24 10.27 9.84 1.12
CA GLU A 24 10.94 10.81 2.00
C GLU A 24 11.87 10.09 3.01
N MET A 25 11.42 8.95 3.56
CA MET A 25 12.18 8.19 4.55
C MET A 25 13.25 7.28 3.92
N ALA A 26 13.02 6.81 2.70
CA ALA A 26 13.95 5.98 1.95
C ALA A 26 13.99 6.41 0.47
N PRO A 27 14.71 7.50 0.13
CA PRO A 27 14.76 8.01 -1.24
C PRO A 27 15.23 6.97 -2.27
N GLY A 28 16.17 6.11 -1.88
CA GLY A 28 16.68 5.03 -2.72
C GLY A 28 15.63 3.98 -3.12
N ALA A 29 14.52 3.88 -2.38
CA ALA A 29 13.45 2.94 -2.70
C ALA A 29 12.76 3.26 -4.04
N LYS A 30 12.82 4.52 -4.52
CA LYS A 30 12.29 4.90 -5.84
C LYS A 30 12.87 4.05 -6.98
N ALA A 31 14.12 3.60 -6.86
CA ALA A 31 14.75 2.74 -7.86
C ALA A 31 13.99 1.43 -8.12
N LEU A 32 13.22 0.94 -7.14
CA LEU A 32 12.39 -0.27 -7.26
C LEU A 32 11.11 -0.05 -8.08
N PHE A 33 10.73 1.22 -8.32
CA PHE A 33 9.45 1.60 -8.93
C PHE A 33 9.62 2.26 -10.32
N THR A 34 10.79 2.16 -10.94
CA THR A 34 11.07 2.72 -12.28
C THR A 34 10.14 2.15 -13.36
N ARG A 35 9.80 0.86 -13.26
CA ARG A 35 8.85 0.19 -14.18
C ARG A 35 7.42 0.73 -14.14
N VAL A 36 7.08 1.54 -13.14
CA VAL A 36 5.77 2.16 -12.97
C VAL A 36 5.86 3.68 -13.02
N ASN A 37 6.92 4.24 -13.63
CA ASN A 37 7.10 5.67 -13.89
C ASN A 37 7.05 6.54 -12.62
N VAL A 38 7.68 6.08 -11.54
CA VAL A 38 7.70 6.80 -10.25
C VAL A 38 8.29 8.21 -10.31
N ASP A 39 9.11 8.52 -11.33
CA ASP A 39 9.68 9.85 -11.54
C ASP A 39 8.60 10.89 -11.85
N ASN A 40 7.52 10.48 -12.52
CA ASN A 40 6.30 11.24 -12.61
C ASN A 40 5.27 10.66 -11.62
N PHE A 41 5.30 11.16 -10.38
CA PHE A 41 4.45 10.66 -9.30
C PHE A 41 2.94 10.74 -9.57
N GLU A 42 2.54 11.62 -10.48
CA GLU A 42 1.14 11.82 -10.89
C GLU A 42 0.77 11.01 -12.14
N SER A 43 1.69 10.22 -12.70
CA SER A 43 1.47 9.50 -13.94
C SER A 43 0.37 8.43 -13.82
N PRO A 44 -0.33 8.11 -14.92
CA PRO A 44 -1.29 7.01 -14.93
C PRO A 44 -0.71 5.66 -14.48
N GLU A 45 0.55 5.38 -14.82
CA GLU A 45 1.23 4.13 -14.46
C GLU A 45 1.46 4.04 -12.95
N PHE A 46 1.94 5.12 -12.33
CA PHE A 46 2.21 5.12 -10.89
C PHE A 46 0.91 5.17 -10.08
N ASN A 47 -0.07 5.96 -10.51
CA ASN A 47 -1.41 5.94 -9.90
C ASN A 47 -2.04 4.56 -9.98
N GLY A 48 -1.93 3.89 -11.13
CA GLY A 48 -2.38 2.51 -11.30
C GLY A 48 -1.66 1.55 -10.35
N HIS A 49 -0.36 1.74 -10.13
CA HIS A 49 0.38 0.96 -9.14
C HIS A 49 -0.12 1.20 -7.71
N ILE A 50 -0.29 2.46 -7.31
CA ILE A 50 -0.83 2.83 -5.98
C ILE A 50 -2.19 2.17 -5.77
N MET A 51 -3.09 2.25 -6.75
CA MET A 51 -4.42 1.64 -6.64
C MET A 51 -4.36 0.12 -6.50
N ARG A 52 -3.43 -0.56 -7.20
CA ARG A 52 -3.22 -2.01 -7.03
C ARG A 52 -2.71 -2.36 -5.63
N VAL A 53 -1.80 -1.57 -5.08
CA VAL A 53 -1.25 -1.80 -3.72
C VAL A 53 -2.32 -1.56 -2.66
N MET A 54 -2.99 -0.41 -2.69
CA MET A 54 -4.03 -0.07 -1.72
C MET A 54 -5.25 -1.00 -1.84
N GLY A 55 -5.62 -1.39 -3.06
CA GLY A 55 -6.68 -2.38 -3.30
C GLY A 55 -6.31 -3.78 -2.82
N GLY A 56 -5.05 -4.21 -3.02
CA GLY A 56 -4.56 -5.49 -2.51
C GLY A 56 -4.59 -5.54 -0.98
N LEU A 57 -4.14 -4.46 -0.31
CA LEU A 57 -4.22 -4.37 1.15
C LEU A 57 -5.67 -4.40 1.66
N ASP A 58 -6.56 -3.64 1.03
CA ASP A 58 -8.01 -3.63 1.34
C ASP A 58 -8.61 -5.04 1.24
N VAL A 59 -8.29 -5.78 0.18
CA VAL A 59 -8.71 -7.18 0.04
C VAL A 59 -8.19 -8.02 1.21
N LEU A 60 -6.90 -7.96 1.54
CA LEU A 60 -6.34 -8.76 2.65
C LEU A 60 -7.03 -8.45 3.99
N VAL A 61 -7.28 -7.18 4.28
CA VAL A 61 -7.97 -6.75 5.52
C VAL A 61 -9.40 -7.30 5.57
N ASN A 62 -10.13 -7.30 4.45
CA ASN A 62 -11.50 -7.82 4.38
C ASN A 62 -11.58 -9.35 4.58
N TYR A 63 -10.48 -10.10 4.41
CA TYR A 63 -10.45 -11.55 4.58
C TYR A 63 -9.76 -12.01 5.88
N LEU A 64 -9.52 -11.12 6.85
CA LEU A 64 -8.87 -11.48 8.12
C LEU A 64 -9.60 -12.59 8.90
N GLU A 65 -10.93 -12.69 8.78
CA GLU A 65 -11.73 -13.71 9.45
C GLU A 65 -11.86 -15.03 8.65
N ASP A 66 -11.55 -15.02 7.35
CA ASP A 66 -11.52 -16.21 6.49
C ASP A 66 -10.06 -16.59 6.20
N THR A 67 -9.46 -17.26 7.18
CA THR A 67 -8.03 -17.64 7.16
C THR A 67 -7.62 -18.47 5.95
N ALA A 68 -8.50 -19.34 5.43
CA ALA A 68 -8.18 -20.14 4.25
C ALA A 68 -8.05 -19.29 2.98
N THR A 69 -8.97 -18.33 2.80
CA THR A 69 -8.89 -17.37 1.69
C THR A 69 -7.70 -16.43 1.87
N LEU A 70 -7.48 -15.94 3.10
CA LEU A 70 -6.36 -15.06 3.41
C LEU A 70 -5.01 -15.72 3.11
N ASP A 71 -4.80 -16.97 3.50
CA ASP A 71 -3.56 -17.71 3.24
C ASP A 71 -3.27 -17.84 1.73
N SER A 72 -4.30 -18.11 0.94
CA SER A 72 -4.18 -18.17 -0.53
C SER A 72 -3.79 -16.81 -1.13
N LEU A 73 -4.43 -15.72 -0.67
CA LEU A 73 -4.12 -14.36 -1.10
C LEU A 73 -2.70 -13.94 -0.69
N LEU A 74 -2.28 -14.26 0.53
CA LEU A 74 -0.93 -13.99 1.03
C LEU A 74 0.12 -14.79 0.27
N ALA A 75 -0.12 -16.07 -0.04
CA ALA A 75 0.79 -16.88 -0.84
C ALA A 75 0.97 -16.30 -2.25
N HIS A 76 -0.12 -15.84 -2.87
CA HIS A 76 -0.06 -15.15 -4.15
C HIS A 76 0.77 -13.86 -4.04
N LEU A 77 0.49 -13.01 -3.06
CA LEU A 77 1.20 -11.75 -2.87
C LEU A 77 2.70 -11.97 -2.57
N ALA A 78 3.03 -12.98 -1.75
CA ALA A 78 4.40 -13.36 -1.44
C ALA A 78 5.16 -13.75 -2.71
N SER A 79 4.55 -14.52 -3.61
CA SER A 79 5.17 -14.90 -4.89
C SER A 79 5.52 -13.70 -5.77
N GLN A 80 4.69 -12.64 -5.74
CA GLN A 80 4.93 -11.41 -6.50
C GLN A 80 6.11 -10.59 -5.98
N HIS A 81 6.37 -10.65 -4.67
CA HIS A 81 7.39 -9.87 -3.98
C HIS A 81 8.71 -10.62 -3.80
N ALA A 82 8.68 -11.95 -3.61
CA ALA A 82 9.86 -12.77 -3.36
C ALA A 82 10.91 -12.69 -4.49
N VAL A 83 10.46 -12.45 -5.73
CA VAL A 83 11.33 -12.37 -6.91
C VAL A 83 11.93 -10.96 -7.13
N ARG A 84 11.63 -10.00 -6.25
CA ARG A 84 12.03 -8.59 -6.41
C ARG A 84 13.27 -8.28 -5.58
N ALA A 85 14.41 -8.15 -6.24
CA ALA A 85 15.62 -7.65 -5.60
C ALA A 85 15.36 -6.27 -4.96
N GLY A 86 15.81 -6.09 -3.71
CA GLY A 86 15.63 -4.86 -2.94
C GLY A 86 14.31 -4.77 -2.15
N VAL A 87 13.36 -5.69 -2.36
CA VAL A 87 12.23 -5.85 -1.44
C VAL A 87 12.70 -6.68 -0.24
N THR A 88 12.89 -6.01 0.89
CA THR A 88 13.47 -6.59 2.11
C THR A 88 12.47 -6.54 3.27
N LYS A 89 12.74 -7.31 4.33
CA LYS A 89 12.01 -7.19 5.59
C LYS A 89 11.95 -5.74 6.08
N GLY A 90 13.07 -5.02 6.06
CA GLY A 90 13.13 -3.61 6.46
C GLY A 90 12.28 -2.68 5.59
N ALA A 91 12.09 -3.01 4.31
CA ALA A 91 11.18 -2.25 3.44
C ALA A 91 9.71 -2.43 3.83
N PHE A 92 9.30 -3.65 4.20
CA PHE A 92 7.96 -3.91 4.73
C PHE A 92 7.73 -3.24 6.10
N GLU A 93 8.72 -3.30 7.00
CA GLU A 93 8.65 -2.60 8.30
C GLU A 93 8.51 -1.08 8.12
N LEU A 94 9.24 -0.50 7.16
CA LEU A 94 9.12 0.92 6.85
C LEU A 94 7.74 1.26 6.27
N MET A 95 7.20 0.44 5.35
CA MET A 95 5.85 0.62 4.83
C MET A 95 4.80 0.57 5.96
N ALA A 96 4.88 -0.44 6.84
CA ALA A 96 4.01 -0.55 8.01
C ALA A 96 4.10 0.68 8.90
N LYS A 97 5.31 1.17 9.20
CA LYS A 97 5.52 2.40 9.96
C LYS A 97 4.85 3.62 9.31
N VAL A 98 4.95 3.76 7.99
CA VAL A 98 4.30 4.86 7.26
C VAL A 98 2.77 4.76 7.33
N LEU A 99 2.23 3.56 7.13
CA LEU A 99 0.79 3.31 7.25
C LEU A 99 0.28 3.63 8.66
N MET A 100 0.93 3.08 9.70
CA MET A 100 0.57 3.31 11.11
C MET A 100 0.69 4.79 11.52
N GLY A 101 1.57 5.57 10.90
CA GLY A 101 1.64 7.02 11.11
C GLY A 101 0.57 7.83 10.37
N GLY A 102 -0.06 7.24 9.35
CA GLY A 102 -1.09 7.88 8.52
C GLY A 102 -2.52 7.53 8.94
N LEU A 103 -2.78 6.27 9.28
CA LEU A 103 -4.10 5.75 9.63
C LEU A 103 -4.83 6.51 10.75
N PRO A 104 -4.19 6.93 11.86
CA PRO A 104 -4.86 7.69 12.92
C PRO A 104 -5.48 9.02 12.46
N LYS A 105 -5.06 9.54 11.30
CA LYS A 105 -5.56 10.82 10.76
C LYS A 105 -6.84 10.66 9.94
N VAL A 106 -7.18 9.43 9.55
CA VAL A 106 -8.27 9.13 8.60
C VAL A 106 -9.22 8.04 9.07
N VAL A 107 -8.82 7.26 10.08
CA VAL A 107 -9.65 6.23 10.70
C VAL A 107 -10.18 6.75 12.03
N GLU A 108 -11.50 6.89 12.15
CA GLU A 108 -12.15 7.21 13.43
C GLU A 108 -11.96 6.06 14.43
N ASN A 109 -11.75 6.38 15.70
CA ASN A 109 -11.51 5.40 16.77
C ASN A 109 -10.37 4.40 16.44
N PHE A 110 -9.30 4.89 15.80
CA PHE A 110 -8.15 4.07 15.45
C PHE A 110 -7.57 3.33 16.67
N ASN A 111 -7.49 2.00 16.56
CA ASN A 111 -6.86 1.13 17.56
C ASN A 111 -5.50 0.64 17.03
N PRO A 112 -4.37 1.15 17.58
CA PRO A 112 -3.04 0.77 17.12
C PRO A 112 -2.64 -0.67 17.44
N ASP A 113 -3.30 -1.35 18.37
CA ASP A 113 -2.98 -2.74 18.73
C ASP A 113 -3.71 -3.73 17.82
N ALA A 114 -4.85 -3.32 17.23
CA ALA A 114 -5.62 -4.12 16.29
C ALA A 114 -5.06 -4.05 14.85
N TRP A 115 -4.32 -2.98 14.54
CA TRP A 115 -3.69 -2.71 13.24
C TRP A 115 -2.21 -3.09 13.25
#